data_AF-A0A167R3K0-F1
#
_entry.id   AF-A0A167R3K0-F1
#
_cell.length_a   1.000
_cell.length_b   1.000
_cell.length_c   1.000
_cell.angle_alpha   90.00
_cell.angle_beta   90.00
_cell.angle_gamma   90.00
#
_symmetry.space_group_name_H-M   'P 1'
#
loop_
_entity.id
_entity.type
_entity.pdbx_description
1 polymer ?
#
loop_
_entity_poly.entity_id
_entity_poly.type
_entity_poly.pdbx_seq_one_letter_code
_entity_poly.pdbx_strand_id
1 'polypeptide(L)'
;MSFREFIFLCALLYIIVPECFAAPIEIQEAIEGQSSNQINKTKTYTILKTIVLGYFTHIMTIRPSPDTDQKNTLFWRIAFFVYPTMGIGTATTAILSACESDKILGIDIFQDFFAKRKEDALKKRGKGGMSWIAVFLSDIWDSIKCVFLQLLGALSIRTYTPNEKEPDKDPAEFQKEVDNLTEEIIEFEQANGRTLPREPDNVACLAAVLLVLKPRQARRVKHCILNSSLYLGFDLKDEEIETDKDKLICTEDMTITGSGSIHKYQAGVKPHSARYLTPTMLKQLQSAHYLDNTSYMGMCITFGQLAYTIIECVDADGDKWAKVIMIIYMIMSVLQTTSLWILHKQIAAFSIYYDKPINYEGSENYDKPINYRGSEDYDKQKDEDDIIINPMGDSSSLFEQIMPRLNDILYENSFLDKIVKQEALYPDNGYKTFTEHKYWAYMLSGFGGLTVSLLVGIWADYKAHSTTQWIVLAWILSPLLLIILTILQKVTITEKGILYSLSVYFIYLIGIAGAACVLAATVEGYSIKTE
;
A
#
# COMPACT_ATOMS: atom_id res chain seq x y z
N MET A 1 -10.16 -8.66 -20.36
CA MET A 1 -11.60 -8.81 -20.08
C MET A 1 -12.19 -9.72 -21.16
N SER A 2 -12.73 -10.88 -20.79
CA SER A 2 -13.30 -11.81 -21.77
C SER A 2 -14.59 -11.25 -22.39
N PHE A 3 -14.95 -11.69 -23.60
CA PHE A 3 -16.17 -11.22 -24.28
C PHE A 3 -17.44 -11.44 -23.43
N ARG A 4 -17.48 -12.51 -22.63
CA ARG A 4 -18.55 -12.78 -21.66
C ARG A 4 -18.59 -11.78 -20.51
N GLU A 5 -17.43 -11.44 -19.93
CA GLU A 5 -17.34 -10.38 -18.91
C GLU A 5 -17.81 -9.03 -19.49
N PHE A 6 -17.45 -8.74 -20.76
CA PHE A 6 -17.84 -7.50 -21.43
C PHE A 6 -19.36 -7.42 -21.65
N ILE A 7 -20.00 -8.50 -22.11
CA ILE A 7 -21.46 -8.55 -22.23
C ILE A 7 -22.15 -8.42 -20.88
N PHE A 8 -21.63 -9.08 -19.84
CA PHE A 8 -22.18 -8.97 -18.50
C PHE A 8 -22.07 -7.54 -17.95
N LEU A 9 -20.91 -6.90 -18.11
CA LEU A 9 -20.71 -5.51 -17.70
C LEU A 9 -21.59 -4.54 -18.52
N CYS A 10 -21.74 -4.77 -19.83
CA CYS A 10 -22.61 -3.96 -20.68
C CYS A 10 -24.09 -4.14 -20.32
N ALA A 11 -24.53 -5.35 -19.98
CA ALA A 11 -25.88 -5.60 -19.49
C ALA A 11 -26.09 -4.92 -18.12
N LEU A 12 -25.11 -5.01 -17.22
CA LEU A 12 -25.16 -4.36 -15.92
C LEU A 12 -25.22 -2.82 -16.06
N LEU A 13 -24.37 -2.26 -16.92
CA LEU A 13 -24.37 -0.83 -17.24
C LEU A 13 -25.64 -0.41 -17.96
N TYR A 14 -26.18 -1.21 -18.86
CA TYR A 14 -27.45 -0.92 -19.54
C TYR A 14 -28.63 -0.89 -18.57
N ILE A 15 -28.58 -1.67 -17.48
CA ILE A 15 -29.58 -1.64 -16.41
C ILE A 15 -29.34 -0.43 -15.48
N ILE A 16 -28.09 -0.12 -15.17
CA ILE A 16 -27.73 0.90 -14.15
C ILE A 16 -27.72 2.33 -14.72
N VAL A 17 -27.20 2.54 -15.94
CA VAL A 17 -26.97 3.88 -16.53
C VAL A 17 -28.24 4.69 -16.81
N PRO A 18 -29.34 4.11 -17.35
CA PRO A 18 -30.60 4.84 -17.51
C PRO A 18 -31.19 5.30 -16.16
N GLU A 19 -30.76 4.68 -15.07
CA GLU A 19 -31.26 4.87 -13.72
C GLU A 19 -30.33 5.75 -12.86
N CYS A 20 -29.08 5.99 -13.28
CA CYS A 20 -28.13 6.87 -12.57
C CYS A 20 -28.33 8.37 -12.83
N PHE A 21 -29.34 8.77 -13.60
CA PHE A 21 -29.75 10.17 -13.62
C PHE A 21 -30.21 10.55 -12.22
N ALA A 22 -29.69 11.68 -11.71
CA ALA A 22 -30.10 12.26 -10.42
C ALA A 22 -31.61 12.17 -10.28
N ALA A 23 -32.08 11.68 -9.12
CA ALA A 23 -33.50 11.41 -8.87
C ALA A 23 -34.34 12.56 -9.44
N PRO A 24 -35.27 12.30 -10.38
CA PRO A 24 -36.09 13.36 -10.94
C PRO A 24 -36.89 13.96 -9.78
N ILE A 25 -36.62 15.23 -9.48
CA ILE A 25 -37.30 16.02 -8.45
C ILE A 25 -38.83 16.02 -8.70
N GLU A 26 -39.24 15.76 -9.95
CA GLU A 26 -40.63 15.72 -10.42
C GLU A 26 -41.44 14.47 -9.99
N ILE A 27 -40.81 13.40 -9.47
CA ILE A 27 -41.57 12.20 -9.05
C ILE A 27 -42.40 12.50 -7.79
N GLN A 28 -42.00 13.48 -6.98
CA GLN A 28 -42.68 13.78 -5.71
C GLN A 28 -44.06 14.42 -5.91
N GLU A 29 -44.26 15.19 -6.98
CA GLU A 29 -45.55 15.81 -7.33
C GLU A 29 -46.51 14.85 -8.04
N ALA A 30 -45.99 13.83 -8.75
CA ALA A 30 -46.84 12.81 -9.40
C ALA A 30 -47.40 11.76 -8.41
N ILE A 31 -46.83 11.67 -7.21
CA ILE A 31 -47.17 10.68 -6.18
C ILE A 31 -48.44 11.05 -5.40
N GLU A 32 -48.84 12.32 -5.35
CA GLU A 32 -50.00 12.77 -4.56
C GLU A 32 -51.35 12.22 -5.05
N GLY A 33 -51.42 11.62 -6.25
CA GLY A 33 -52.63 11.03 -6.81
C GLY A 33 -52.70 9.50 -6.82
N GLN A 34 -51.66 8.76 -6.43
CA GLN A 34 -51.60 7.30 -6.57
C GLN A 34 -51.88 6.56 -5.24
N SER A 35 -52.54 5.40 -5.34
CA SER A 35 -52.92 4.56 -4.18
C SER A 35 -51.73 4.28 -3.24
N SER A 36 -51.98 4.24 -1.94
CA SER A 36 -50.97 4.03 -0.87
C SER A 36 -50.03 2.84 -1.11
N ASN A 37 -50.50 1.78 -1.76
CA ASN A 37 -49.70 0.60 -2.10
C ASN A 37 -48.66 0.85 -3.22
N GLN A 38 -48.88 1.84 -4.09
CA GLN A 38 -47.96 2.19 -5.16
C GLN A 38 -46.85 3.12 -4.65
N ILE A 39 -47.19 4.04 -3.73
CA ILE A 39 -46.26 4.95 -3.04
C ILE A 39 -45.18 4.19 -2.26
N ASN A 40 -45.57 3.10 -1.57
CA ASN A 40 -44.63 2.29 -0.79
C ASN A 40 -43.60 1.58 -1.67
N LYS A 41 -44.00 1.05 -2.83
CA LYS A 41 -43.06 0.39 -3.76
C LYS A 41 -42.04 1.36 -4.34
N THR A 42 -42.45 2.57 -4.68
CA THR A 42 -41.54 3.62 -5.19
C THR A 42 -40.54 4.09 -4.12
N LYS A 43 -40.96 4.21 -2.85
CA LYS A 43 -40.05 4.55 -1.75
C LYS A 43 -39.03 3.46 -1.48
N THR A 44 -39.45 2.20 -1.35
CA THR A 44 -38.54 1.07 -1.15
C THR A 44 -37.56 0.91 -2.32
N TYR A 45 -38.03 1.10 -3.56
CA TYR A 45 -37.17 1.07 -4.74
C TYR A 45 -36.11 2.18 -4.70
N THR A 46 -36.51 3.41 -4.36
CA THR A 46 -35.60 4.55 -4.27
C THR A 46 -34.54 4.34 -3.18
N ILE A 47 -34.95 3.84 -2.01
CA ILE A 47 -34.03 3.49 -0.92
C ILE A 47 -33.06 2.39 -1.36
N LEU A 48 -33.57 1.30 -1.96
CA LEU A 48 -32.72 0.21 -2.44
C LEU A 48 -31.73 0.69 -3.49
N LYS A 49 -32.17 1.56 -4.40
CA LYS A 49 -31.33 2.18 -5.43
C LYS A 49 -30.24 3.06 -4.83
N THR A 50 -30.58 3.93 -3.88
CA THR A 50 -29.61 4.76 -3.15
C THR A 50 -28.60 3.90 -2.41
N ILE A 51 -29.05 2.79 -1.80
CA ILE A 51 -28.17 1.85 -1.10
C ILE A 51 -27.25 1.11 -2.07
N VAL A 52 -27.76 0.61 -3.20
CA VAL A 52 -26.96 -0.05 -4.23
C VAL A 52 -25.93 0.91 -4.84
N LEU A 53 -26.32 2.15 -5.15
CA LEU A 53 -25.41 3.20 -5.62
C LEU A 53 -24.38 3.58 -4.55
N GLY A 54 -24.79 3.63 -3.28
CA GLY A 54 -23.91 3.80 -2.14
C GLY A 54 -22.86 2.69 -2.11
N TYR A 55 -23.28 1.42 -2.19
CA TYR A 55 -22.39 0.27 -2.25
C TYR A 55 -21.42 0.29 -3.42
N PHE A 56 -21.86 0.67 -4.63
CA PHE A 56 -20.95 0.85 -5.76
C PHE A 56 -19.94 1.97 -5.52
N THR A 57 -20.37 3.09 -4.92
CA THR A 57 -19.47 4.18 -4.53
C THR A 57 -18.44 3.67 -3.54
N HIS A 58 -18.87 2.89 -2.53
CA HIS A 58 -17.98 2.26 -1.56
C HIS A 58 -16.96 1.32 -2.23
N ILE A 59 -17.39 0.50 -3.20
CA ILE A 59 -16.50 -0.36 -3.99
C ILE A 59 -15.44 0.45 -4.74
N MET A 60 -15.81 1.59 -5.32
CA MET A 60 -14.87 2.43 -6.05
C MET A 60 -13.86 3.13 -5.15
N THR A 61 -14.19 3.35 -3.86
CA THR A 61 -13.25 3.90 -2.87
C THR A 61 -12.16 2.91 -2.45
N ILE A 62 -12.37 1.61 -2.67
CA ILE A 62 -11.41 0.59 -2.27
C ILE A 62 -10.10 0.78 -3.05
N ARG A 63 -9.01 0.87 -2.27
CA ARG A 63 -7.65 0.92 -2.79
C ARG A 63 -7.41 -0.25 -3.75
N PRO A 64 -6.95 0.01 -4.99
CA PRO A 64 -6.54 -1.07 -5.88
C PRO A 64 -5.34 -1.81 -5.30
N SER A 65 -5.22 -3.09 -5.63
CA SER A 65 -4.05 -3.87 -5.22
C SER A 65 -2.80 -3.22 -5.80
N PRO A 66 -1.69 -3.16 -5.05
CA PRO A 66 -0.41 -2.70 -5.58
C PRO A 66 0.15 -3.67 -6.63
N ASP A 67 -0.24 -4.94 -6.59
CA ASP A 67 0.01 -5.89 -7.67
C ASP A 67 -0.77 -5.43 -8.89
N THR A 68 -0.04 -5.09 -9.96
CA THR A 68 -0.58 -4.47 -11.19
C THR A 68 -1.59 -5.33 -11.95
N ASP A 69 -1.97 -6.49 -11.43
CA ASP A 69 -3.05 -7.31 -11.96
C ASP A 69 -4.42 -6.70 -11.61
N GLN A 70 -5.11 -6.23 -12.65
CA GLN A 70 -6.47 -5.71 -12.56
C GLN A 70 -7.45 -6.74 -11.96
N LYS A 71 -7.22 -8.05 -12.17
CA LYS A 71 -8.07 -9.11 -11.62
C LYS A 71 -7.99 -9.15 -10.10
N ASN A 72 -6.80 -8.98 -9.53
CA ASN A 72 -6.62 -8.90 -8.08
C ASN A 72 -7.33 -7.67 -7.50
N THR A 73 -7.29 -6.53 -8.18
CA THR A 73 -8.03 -5.34 -7.74
C THR A 73 -9.54 -5.57 -7.67
N LEU A 74 -10.14 -6.18 -8.69
CA LEU A 74 -11.58 -6.47 -8.69
C LEU A 74 -11.93 -7.49 -7.59
N PHE A 75 -11.11 -8.52 -7.40
CA PHE A 75 -11.27 -9.49 -6.33
C PHE A 75 -11.30 -8.82 -4.96
N TRP A 76 -10.31 -7.98 -4.63
CA TRP A 76 -10.26 -7.26 -3.35
C TRP A 76 -11.42 -6.29 -3.17
N ARG A 77 -11.85 -5.65 -4.27
CA ARG A 77 -13.04 -4.80 -4.28
C ARG A 77 -14.31 -5.54 -3.89
N ILE A 78 -14.53 -6.71 -4.47
CA ILE A 78 -15.66 -7.57 -4.13
C ILE A 78 -15.50 -8.10 -2.69
N ALA A 79 -14.29 -8.50 -2.30
CA ALA A 79 -14.02 -9.00 -0.96
C ALA A 79 -14.34 -7.95 0.13
N PHE A 80 -13.89 -6.70 0.00
CA PHE A 80 -14.22 -5.68 1.01
C PHE A 80 -15.64 -5.14 0.89
N PHE A 81 -16.28 -5.27 -0.28
CA PHE A 81 -17.72 -5.09 -0.36
C PHE A 81 -18.42 -6.10 0.55
N VAL A 82 -18.14 -7.39 0.42
CA VAL A 82 -18.74 -8.40 1.28
C VAL A 82 -18.34 -8.21 2.75
N TYR A 83 -17.08 -7.86 2.99
CA TYR A 83 -16.50 -7.77 4.33
C TYR A 83 -15.90 -6.38 4.58
N PRO A 84 -16.72 -5.36 4.85
CA PRO A 84 -16.23 -3.99 5.04
C PRO A 84 -15.33 -3.85 6.26
N THR A 85 -15.42 -4.75 7.24
CA THR A 85 -14.48 -4.86 8.36
C THR A 85 -13.04 -5.13 7.91
N MET A 86 -12.84 -6.00 6.90
CA MET A 86 -11.54 -6.20 6.27
C MET A 86 -11.09 -4.96 5.49
N GLY A 87 -12.04 -4.25 4.86
CA GLY A 87 -11.78 -2.97 4.21
C GLY A 87 -11.31 -1.89 5.20
N ILE A 88 -11.96 -1.76 6.36
CA ILE A 88 -11.50 -0.88 7.45
C ILE A 88 -10.09 -1.27 7.87
N GLY A 89 -9.84 -2.56 7.99
CA GLY A 89 -8.55 -3.06 8.44
C GLY A 89 -7.42 -2.68 7.47
N THR A 90 -7.57 -3.02 6.19
CA THR A 90 -6.58 -2.73 5.15
C THR A 90 -6.31 -1.23 4.98
N ALA A 91 -7.35 -0.39 5.05
CA ALA A 91 -7.20 1.07 5.04
C ALA A 91 -6.36 1.56 6.23
N THR A 92 -6.63 1.04 7.43
CA THR A 92 -5.89 1.38 8.65
C THR A 92 -4.41 0.98 8.53
N THR A 93 -4.12 -0.22 8.00
CA THR A 93 -2.73 -0.65 7.75
C THR A 93 -2.01 0.28 6.78
N ALA A 94 -2.66 0.74 5.71
CA ALA A 94 -2.06 1.69 4.77
C ALA A 94 -1.79 3.05 5.43
N ILE A 95 -2.70 3.53 6.28
CA ILE A 95 -2.52 4.77 7.05
C ILE A 95 -1.33 4.63 8.01
N LEU A 96 -1.28 3.55 8.79
CA LEU A 96 -0.18 3.28 9.72
C LEU A 96 1.16 3.15 8.98
N SER A 97 1.18 2.47 7.83
CA SER A 97 2.38 2.31 7.01
C SER A 97 2.92 3.64 6.50
N ALA A 98 2.05 4.60 6.19
CA ALA A 98 2.49 5.93 5.82
C ALA A 98 2.99 6.73 7.03
N CYS A 99 2.33 6.63 8.18
CA CYS A 99 2.75 7.29 9.42
C CYS A 99 4.10 6.77 9.93
N GLU A 100 4.33 5.46 9.84
CA GLU A 100 5.59 4.81 10.24
C GLU A 100 6.59 4.68 9.09
N SER A 101 6.38 5.40 7.98
CA SER A 101 7.18 5.25 6.76
C SER A 101 8.70 5.36 6.98
N ASP A 102 9.15 6.31 7.79
CA ASP A 102 10.57 6.51 8.08
C ASP A 102 11.17 5.31 8.82
N LYS A 103 10.42 4.75 9.78
CA LYS A 103 10.82 3.56 10.54
C LYS A 103 10.82 2.29 9.68
N ILE A 104 9.82 2.15 8.80
CA ILE A 104 9.73 1.03 7.86
C ILE A 104 10.94 1.01 6.90
N LEU A 105 11.38 2.19 6.48
CA LEU A 105 12.55 2.36 5.61
C LEU A 105 13.87 2.39 6.39
N GLY A 106 13.83 2.46 7.73
CA GLY A 106 14.99 2.56 8.61
C GLY A 106 15.71 3.90 8.58
N ILE A 107 15.11 4.94 8.00
CA ILE A 107 15.69 6.28 7.90
C ILE A 107 15.40 7.14 9.15
N ASP A 108 14.60 6.63 10.08
CA ASP A 108 14.31 7.27 11.37
C ASP A 108 15.56 7.44 12.25
N ILE A 109 16.58 6.60 12.06
CA ILE A 109 17.88 6.74 12.73
C ILE A 109 18.57 8.08 12.44
N PHE A 110 18.23 8.74 11.32
CA PHE A 110 18.83 10.02 10.89
C PHE A 110 17.97 11.25 11.26
N GLN A 111 16.98 11.12 12.15
CA GLN A 111 16.10 12.23 12.53
C GLN A 111 16.86 13.45 13.07
N ASP A 112 17.94 13.24 13.83
CA ASP A 112 18.76 14.33 14.36
C ASP A 112 19.50 15.09 13.25
N PHE A 113 20.02 14.37 12.25
CA PHE A 113 20.61 14.97 11.06
C PHE A 113 19.59 15.83 10.31
N PHE A 114 18.38 15.29 10.09
CA PHE A 114 17.29 16.02 9.43
C PHE A 114 16.87 17.26 10.20
N ALA A 115 16.79 17.18 11.54
CA ALA A 115 16.45 18.30 12.40
C ALA A 115 17.50 19.41 12.32
N LYS A 116 18.79 19.07 12.40
CA LYS A 116 19.90 20.02 12.28
C LYS A 116 19.90 20.72 10.92
N ARG A 117 19.83 19.97 9.82
CA ARG A 117 19.81 20.53 8.45
C ARG A 117 18.63 21.48 8.24
N LYS A 118 17.47 21.15 8.81
CA LYS A 118 16.29 22.01 8.77
C LYS A 118 16.51 23.32 9.54
N GLU A 119 17.11 23.25 10.73
CA GLU A 119 17.46 24.42 11.52
C GLU A 119 18.43 25.33 10.75
N ASP A 120 19.44 24.76 10.10
CA ASP A 120 20.41 25.50 9.29
C ASP A 120 19.76 26.15 8.07
N ALA A 121 18.81 25.47 7.41
CA ALA A 121 18.03 26.04 6.32
C ALA A 121 17.15 27.22 6.78
N LEU A 122 16.56 27.12 7.98
CA LEU A 122 15.77 28.21 8.58
C LEU A 122 16.66 29.41 8.95
N LYS A 123 17.84 29.17 9.54
CA LYS A 123 18.82 30.22 9.84
C LYS A 123 19.24 30.98 8.57
N LYS A 124 19.45 30.26 7.46
CA LYS A 124 19.80 30.86 6.15
C LYS A 124 18.68 31.70 5.54
N ARG A 125 17.40 31.37 5.76
CA ARG A 125 16.25 32.11 5.21
C ARG A 125 15.93 33.44 5.94
N GLY A 126 16.66 33.77 6.99
CA GLY A 126 16.40 34.96 7.80
C GLY A 126 15.24 34.76 8.78
N LYS A 127 15.24 35.53 9.88
CA LYS A 127 14.33 35.43 11.05
C LYS A 127 12.85 35.77 10.75
N GLY A 128 12.29 35.35 9.63
CA GLY A 128 10.85 35.27 9.42
C GLY A 128 10.33 33.98 10.04
N GLY A 129 10.10 33.98 11.36
CA GLY A 129 9.72 32.80 12.12
C GLY A 129 8.40 32.17 11.63
N MET A 130 8.50 31.24 10.68
CA MET A 130 7.38 30.41 10.27
C MET A 130 7.50 29.08 11.00
N SER A 131 6.55 28.83 11.92
CA SER A 131 6.49 27.63 12.74
C SER A 131 6.54 26.36 11.88
N TRP A 132 7.26 25.32 12.33
CA TRP A 132 7.28 24.03 11.63
C TRP A 132 5.88 23.42 11.47
N ILE A 133 5.00 23.64 12.46
CA ILE A 133 3.58 23.27 12.38
C ILE A 133 2.94 24.02 11.21
N ALA A 134 3.31 25.27 10.93
CA ALA A 134 2.81 26.00 9.77
C ALA A 134 3.38 25.48 8.44
N VAL A 135 4.54 24.81 8.41
CA VAL A 135 5.08 24.15 7.20
C VAL A 135 4.41 22.81 6.94
N PHE A 136 4.20 22.01 7.97
CA PHE A 136 3.46 20.75 7.86
C PHE A 136 1.98 20.99 7.59
N LEU A 137 1.38 21.91 8.35
CA LEU A 137 0.05 22.41 8.06
C LEU A 137 0.04 23.09 6.70
N SER A 138 1.06 23.82 6.23
CA SER A 138 1.03 24.33 4.85
C SER A 138 1.08 23.23 3.82
N ASP A 139 1.80 22.12 4.00
CA ASP A 139 1.75 21.04 3.00
C ASP A 139 0.35 20.37 2.94
N ILE A 140 -0.29 20.17 4.09
CA ILE A 140 -1.67 19.67 4.18
C ILE A 140 -2.67 20.73 3.68
N TRP A 141 -2.52 21.97 4.14
CA TRP A 141 -3.38 23.11 3.89
C TRP A 141 -3.20 23.67 2.49
N ASP A 142 -2.05 23.52 1.85
CA ASP A 142 -1.83 23.87 0.44
C ASP A 142 -2.49 22.81 -0.45
N SER A 143 -2.50 21.55 -0.01
CA SER A 143 -3.30 20.50 -0.66
C SER A 143 -4.80 20.79 -0.53
N ILE A 144 -5.27 21.13 0.68
CA ILE A 144 -6.66 21.51 0.96
C ILE A 144 -7.04 22.83 0.27
N LYS A 145 -6.18 23.86 0.31
CA LYS A 145 -6.37 25.16 -0.36
C LYS A 145 -6.42 24.97 -1.86
N CYS A 146 -5.56 24.15 -2.47
CA CYS A 146 -5.63 23.90 -3.91
C CYS A 146 -6.99 23.32 -4.29
N VAL A 147 -7.49 22.34 -3.52
CA VAL A 147 -8.83 21.79 -3.72
C VAL A 147 -9.90 22.86 -3.50
N PHE A 148 -9.84 23.61 -2.40
CA PHE A 148 -10.85 24.58 -2.02
C PHE A 148 -10.91 25.77 -3.00
N LEU A 149 -9.75 26.23 -3.49
CA LEU A 149 -9.63 27.25 -4.53
C LEU A 149 -10.08 26.72 -5.91
N GLN A 150 -9.86 25.44 -6.21
CA GLN A 150 -10.43 24.80 -7.40
C GLN A 150 -11.96 24.65 -7.31
N LEU A 151 -12.50 24.34 -6.14
CA LEU A 151 -13.94 24.21 -5.89
C LEU A 151 -14.66 25.58 -5.91
N LEU A 152 -14.06 26.61 -5.31
CA LEU A 152 -14.60 27.97 -5.28
C LEU A 152 -14.37 28.73 -6.60
N GLY A 153 -13.41 28.29 -7.41
CA GLY A 153 -13.00 28.93 -8.67
C GLY A 153 -13.75 28.45 -9.91
N ALA A 154 -15.04 28.14 -9.80
CA ALA A 154 -15.87 27.68 -10.92
C ALA A 154 -16.12 28.72 -12.03
N LEU A 155 -15.51 29.91 -11.99
CA LEU A 155 -15.52 30.87 -13.10
C LEU A 155 -14.10 31.43 -13.30
N SER A 156 -13.45 30.96 -14.37
CA SER A 156 -12.12 31.36 -14.85
C SER A 156 -10.91 30.83 -14.06
N ILE A 157 -10.62 29.53 -14.20
CA ILE A 157 -9.28 29.00 -13.88
C ILE A 157 -8.68 28.33 -15.11
N ARG A 158 -7.71 29.05 -15.68
CA ARG A 158 -6.54 28.51 -16.38
C ARG A 158 -6.07 27.30 -15.58
N THR A 159 -6.27 26.10 -16.11
CA THR A 159 -5.86 24.85 -15.46
C THR A 159 -4.50 25.06 -14.83
N TYR A 160 -4.39 24.80 -13.53
CA TYR A 160 -3.10 24.60 -12.90
C TYR A 160 -2.52 23.32 -13.54
N THR A 161 -2.05 23.43 -14.79
CA THR A 161 -1.09 22.51 -15.33
C THR A 161 0.10 22.61 -14.39
N PRO A 162 0.56 21.51 -13.76
CA PRO A 162 1.85 21.47 -13.10
C PRO A 162 2.92 21.70 -14.20
N ASN A 163 3.08 22.97 -14.58
CA ASN A 163 3.92 23.44 -15.68
C ASN A 163 5.13 24.23 -15.17
N GLU A 164 5.33 24.30 -13.86
CA GLU A 164 6.70 24.32 -13.35
C GLU A 164 7.25 22.90 -13.45
N LYS A 165 7.46 22.45 -14.70
CA LYS A 165 8.54 21.55 -15.02
C LYS A 165 9.81 22.32 -14.70
N GLU A 166 10.15 22.43 -13.41
CA GLU A 166 11.54 22.64 -13.09
C GLU A 166 12.28 21.52 -13.83
N PRO A 167 13.25 21.87 -14.70
CA PRO A 167 13.97 20.88 -15.46
C PRO A 167 14.50 19.86 -14.46
N ASP A 168 14.24 18.57 -14.73
CA ASP A 168 14.84 17.52 -13.93
C ASP A 168 16.34 17.80 -13.85
N LYS A 169 16.87 17.81 -12.61
CA LYS A 169 18.32 17.96 -12.39
C LYS A 169 19.02 16.96 -13.29
N ASP A 170 20.12 17.40 -13.91
CA ASP A 170 20.94 16.51 -14.71
C ASP A 170 21.28 15.25 -13.88
N PRO A 171 21.09 14.04 -14.41
CA PRO A 171 21.31 12.81 -13.63
C PRO A 171 22.68 12.74 -12.96
N ALA A 172 23.73 13.32 -13.58
CA ALA A 172 25.07 13.36 -12.98
C ALA A 172 25.17 14.35 -11.82
N GLU A 173 24.49 15.50 -11.91
CA GLU A 173 24.39 16.45 -10.80
C GLU A 173 23.63 15.85 -9.62
N PHE A 174 22.49 15.21 -9.89
CA PHE A 174 21.71 14.50 -8.88
C PHE A 174 22.54 13.42 -8.18
N GLN A 175 23.24 12.58 -8.96
CA GLN A 175 24.12 11.54 -8.45
C GLN A 175 25.17 12.09 -7.48
N LYS A 176 25.88 13.15 -7.90
CA LYS A 176 26.93 13.80 -7.12
C LYS A 176 26.38 14.41 -5.82
N GLU A 177 25.20 15.02 -5.88
CA GLU A 177 24.56 15.59 -4.69
C GLU A 177 24.15 14.50 -3.70
N VAL A 178 23.62 13.37 -4.19
CA VAL A 178 23.29 12.20 -3.36
C VAL A 178 24.56 11.62 -2.71
N ASP A 179 25.66 11.50 -3.44
CA ASP A 179 26.93 10.98 -2.90
C ASP A 179 27.47 11.88 -1.79
N ASN A 180 27.60 13.18 -2.06
CA ASN A 180 28.06 14.16 -1.06
C ASN A 180 27.18 14.14 0.19
N LEU A 181 25.85 14.04 0.02
CA LEU A 181 24.92 14.03 1.15
C LEU A 181 24.96 12.71 1.92
N THR A 182 25.23 11.59 1.24
CA THR A 182 25.41 10.29 1.89
C THR A 182 26.63 10.32 2.81
N GLU A 183 27.75 10.86 2.32
CA GLU A 183 28.97 11.07 3.11
C GLU A 183 28.71 12.01 4.31
N GLU A 184 28.00 13.13 4.09
CA GLU A 184 27.63 14.09 5.15
C GLU A 184 26.80 13.43 6.27
N ILE A 185 25.84 12.55 5.92
CA ILE A 185 25.03 11.79 6.89
C ILE A 185 25.92 10.83 7.69
N ILE A 186 26.78 10.09 7.01
CA ILE A 186 27.70 9.10 7.60
C ILE A 186 28.64 9.78 8.61
N GLU A 187 29.28 10.88 8.21
CA GLU A 187 30.19 11.66 9.06
C GLU A 187 29.47 12.23 10.29
N PHE A 188 28.24 12.73 10.12
CA PHE A 188 27.45 13.28 11.21
C PHE A 188 27.09 12.23 12.27
N GLU A 189 26.63 11.05 11.85
CA GLU A 189 26.28 9.99 12.79
C GLU A 189 27.51 9.42 13.51
N GLN A 190 28.63 9.28 12.79
CA GLN A 190 29.92 8.90 13.39
C GLN A 190 30.39 9.92 14.44
N ALA A 191 30.28 11.22 14.13
CA ALA A 191 30.63 12.29 15.07
C ALA A 191 29.77 12.30 16.34
N ASN A 192 28.53 11.81 16.25
CA ASN A 192 27.63 11.64 17.40
C ASN A 192 27.78 10.30 18.13
N GLY A 193 28.79 9.49 17.77
CA GLY A 193 29.06 8.19 18.37
C GLY A 193 28.00 7.14 18.06
N ARG A 194 27.18 7.32 17.00
CA ARG A 194 26.23 6.31 16.56
C ARG A 194 26.92 5.29 15.66
N THR A 195 26.67 4.02 15.94
CA THR A 195 27.07 2.93 15.05
C THR A 195 26.21 2.95 13.80
N LEU A 196 26.83 3.15 12.64
CA LEU A 196 26.13 3.03 11.37
C LEU A 196 25.65 1.58 11.13
N PRO A 197 24.56 1.40 10.38
CA PRO A 197 24.15 0.08 9.90
C PRO A 197 25.29 -0.59 9.13
N ARG A 198 25.48 -1.89 9.34
CA ARG A 198 26.57 -2.66 8.71
C ARG A 198 26.31 -2.82 7.21
N GLU A 199 27.36 -2.82 6.40
CA GLU A 199 27.27 -3.21 4.98
C GLU A 199 26.59 -4.58 4.85
N PRO A 200 25.67 -4.76 3.87
CA PRO A 200 25.33 -3.94 2.71
C PRO A 200 24.15 -2.97 2.92
N ASP A 201 23.91 -2.49 4.14
CA ASP A 201 22.80 -1.61 4.46
C ASP A 201 23.00 -0.17 3.94
N ASN A 202 22.38 0.15 2.80
CA ASN A 202 22.52 1.44 2.11
C ASN A 202 21.48 2.48 2.56
N VAL A 203 21.01 2.41 3.82
CA VAL A 203 19.94 3.31 4.31
C VAL A 203 20.34 4.79 4.33
N ALA A 204 21.62 5.11 4.54
CA ALA A 204 22.13 6.47 4.43
C ALA A 204 21.98 7.02 3.00
N CYS A 205 22.27 6.19 1.99
CA CYS A 205 22.07 6.53 0.58
C CYS A 205 20.59 6.70 0.25
N LEU A 206 19.72 5.82 0.75
CA LEU A 206 18.26 5.97 0.58
C LEU A 206 17.76 7.28 1.22
N ALA A 207 18.22 7.61 2.42
CA ALA A 207 17.91 8.88 3.08
C ALA A 207 18.39 10.09 2.26
N ALA A 208 19.62 10.04 1.73
CA ALA A 208 20.17 11.08 0.86
C ALA A 208 19.34 11.26 -0.42
N VAL A 209 18.99 10.17 -1.12
CA VAL A 209 18.10 10.20 -2.30
C VAL A 209 16.79 10.93 -1.97
N LEU A 210 16.16 10.59 -0.84
CA LEU A 210 14.91 11.22 -0.40
C LEU A 210 15.06 12.69 0.01
N LEU A 211 16.23 13.11 0.50
CA LEU A 211 16.51 14.50 0.87
C LEU A 211 16.86 15.39 -0.32
N VAL A 212 17.55 14.85 -1.33
CA VAL A 212 17.88 15.60 -2.57
C VAL A 212 16.62 15.88 -3.39
N LEU A 213 15.66 14.95 -3.34
CA LEU A 213 14.33 15.14 -3.92
C LEU A 213 13.55 16.23 -3.17
N LYS A 214 12.69 16.95 -3.89
CA LYS A 214 11.74 17.87 -3.25
C LYS A 214 10.80 17.11 -2.31
N PRO A 215 10.27 17.73 -1.24
CA PRO A 215 9.40 17.05 -0.28
C PRO A 215 8.25 16.25 -0.90
N ARG A 216 7.59 16.83 -1.93
CA ARG A 216 6.52 16.15 -2.68
C ARG A 216 7.02 14.96 -3.49
N GLN A 217 8.18 15.07 -4.14
CA GLN A 217 8.78 13.99 -4.93
C GLN A 217 9.25 12.86 -4.01
N ALA A 218 9.95 13.20 -2.93
CA ALA A 218 10.39 12.26 -1.91
C ALA A 218 9.21 11.48 -1.31
N ARG A 219 8.10 12.18 -0.99
CA ARG A 219 6.87 11.54 -0.52
C ARG A 219 6.32 10.53 -1.53
N ARG A 220 6.32 10.85 -2.82
CA ARG A 220 5.86 9.93 -3.87
C ARG A 220 6.77 8.71 -4.04
N VAL A 221 8.08 8.90 -3.96
CA VAL A 221 9.04 7.78 -3.94
C VAL A 221 8.81 6.89 -2.72
N LYS A 222 8.63 7.47 -1.53
CA LYS A 222 8.26 6.72 -0.32
C LYS A 222 6.97 5.93 -0.54
N HIS A 223 5.92 6.57 -1.05
CA HIS A 223 4.66 5.89 -1.33
C HIS A 223 4.84 4.72 -2.32
N CYS A 224 5.72 4.86 -3.32
CA CYS A 224 6.06 3.77 -4.24
C CYS A 224 6.63 2.55 -3.51
N ILE A 225 7.58 2.78 -2.62
CA ILE A 225 8.22 1.72 -1.83
C ILE A 225 7.20 1.10 -0.88
N LEU A 226 6.46 1.90 -0.13
CA LEU A 226 5.50 1.46 0.90
C LEU A 226 4.31 0.69 0.32
N ASN A 227 3.86 1.06 -0.88
CA ASN A 227 2.84 0.31 -1.60
C ASN A 227 3.33 -1.08 -2.03
N SER A 228 4.62 -1.41 -1.90
CA SER A 228 5.19 -2.63 -2.48
C SER A 228 5.05 -2.66 -4.02
N SER A 229 5.06 -1.48 -4.64
CA SER A 229 5.02 -1.31 -6.11
C SER A 229 6.42 -1.15 -6.71
N LEU A 230 7.45 -1.49 -5.94
CA LEU A 230 8.84 -1.49 -6.38
C LEU A 230 9.24 -2.91 -6.80
N TYR A 231 9.83 -3.04 -7.98
CA TYR A 231 10.25 -4.31 -8.57
C TYR A 231 11.69 -4.24 -9.05
N LEU A 232 12.32 -5.40 -9.19
CA LEU A 232 13.61 -5.59 -9.83
C LEU A 232 13.39 -6.25 -11.18
N GLY A 233 13.81 -5.58 -12.24
CA GLY A 233 13.81 -6.10 -13.60
C GLY A 233 15.14 -6.76 -13.93
N PHE A 234 15.07 -7.99 -14.43
CA PHE A 234 16.22 -8.78 -14.85
C PHE A 234 15.83 -9.81 -15.91
N ASP A 235 16.82 -10.29 -16.66
CA ASP A 235 16.67 -11.36 -17.65
C ASP A 235 17.38 -12.62 -17.13
N LEU A 236 16.69 -13.75 -17.23
CA LEU A 236 17.22 -15.09 -16.96
C LEU A 236 16.81 -16.01 -18.10
N LYS A 237 17.50 -17.14 -18.26
CA LYS A 237 17.08 -18.17 -19.21
C LYS A 237 15.84 -18.87 -18.67
N ASP A 238 14.96 -19.29 -19.57
CA ASP A 238 13.71 -19.98 -19.20
C ASP A 238 13.97 -21.25 -18.36
N GLU A 239 15.10 -21.91 -18.57
CA GLU A 239 15.56 -23.11 -17.83
C GLU A 239 15.91 -22.81 -16.37
N GLU A 240 16.46 -21.62 -16.07
CA GLU A 240 16.87 -21.21 -14.72
C GLU A 240 15.67 -20.84 -13.84
N ILE A 241 14.52 -20.56 -14.46
CA ILE A 241 13.32 -20.07 -13.78
C ILE A 241 12.33 -21.18 -13.47
N GLU A 242 12.52 -22.38 -14.01
CA GLU A 242 11.49 -23.43 -13.93
C GLU A 242 11.09 -23.75 -12.47
N THR A 243 12.01 -23.61 -11.52
CA THR A 243 11.75 -23.76 -10.06
C THR A 243 11.01 -22.61 -9.41
N ASP A 244 11.13 -21.38 -9.92
CA ASP A 244 10.63 -20.14 -9.30
C ASP A 244 9.63 -19.39 -10.18
N LYS A 245 9.16 -20.02 -11.25
CA LYS A 245 8.23 -19.46 -12.23
C LYS A 245 6.93 -18.95 -11.61
N ASP A 246 6.47 -19.54 -10.51
CA ASP A 246 5.26 -19.10 -9.80
C ASP A 246 5.48 -17.88 -8.89
N LYS A 247 6.74 -17.49 -8.65
CA LYS A 247 7.12 -16.33 -7.83
C LYS A 247 7.53 -15.12 -8.67
N LEU A 248 7.94 -15.36 -9.92
CA LEU A 248 8.30 -14.31 -10.87
C LEU A 248 7.08 -13.85 -11.65
N ILE A 249 7.05 -12.56 -12.01
CA ILE A 249 6.01 -11.98 -12.84
C ILE A 249 6.63 -11.60 -14.19
N CYS A 250 6.00 -11.99 -15.28
CA CYS A 250 6.42 -11.54 -16.61
C CYS A 250 6.02 -10.07 -16.79
N THR A 251 6.95 -9.26 -17.30
CA THR A 251 6.72 -7.82 -17.53
C THR A 251 5.51 -7.56 -18.44
N GLU A 252 5.26 -8.42 -19.42
CA GLU A 252 4.11 -8.32 -20.34
C GLU A 252 2.75 -8.41 -19.62
N ASP A 253 2.70 -9.05 -18.45
CA ASP A 253 1.49 -9.19 -17.63
C ASP A 253 1.30 -8.00 -16.66
N MET A 254 2.18 -7.00 -16.69
CA MET A 254 2.21 -5.88 -15.75
C MET A 254 2.13 -4.53 -16.45
N THR A 255 1.45 -3.56 -15.81
CA THR A 255 1.63 -2.15 -16.14
C THR A 255 2.81 -1.62 -15.34
N ILE A 256 3.99 -1.61 -15.94
CA ILE A 256 5.26 -1.28 -15.27
C ILE A 256 6.05 -0.22 -16.05
N THR A 257 6.84 0.58 -15.35
CA THR A 257 7.74 1.59 -15.93
C THR A 257 9.02 1.67 -15.11
N GLY A 258 9.97 2.51 -15.52
CA GLY A 258 11.29 2.60 -14.92
C GLY A 258 12.35 1.88 -15.75
N SER A 259 13.60 2.03 -15.35
CA SER A 259 14.77 1.48 -16.05
C SER A 259 14.73 -0.05 -16.17
N GLY A 260 14.16 -0.75 -15.19
CA GLY A 260 14.07 -2.21 -15.20
C GLY A 260 12.89 -2.77 -16.03
N SER A 261 12.02 -1.91 -16.56
CA SER A 261 10.81 -2.35 -17.29
C SER A 261 11.10 -2.98 -18.66
N ILE A 262 12.34 -2.85 -19.16
CA ILE A 262 12.77 -3.48 -20.43
C ILE A 262 13.05 -4.97 -20.30
N HIS A 263 13.22 -5.48 -19.07
CA HIS A 263 13.57 -6.87 -18.82
C HIS A 263 12.35 -7.77 -18.79
N LYS A 264 12.51 -9.06 -19.06
CA LYS A 264 11.42 -10.04 -19.19
C LYS A 264 10.75 -10.36 -17.86
N TYR A 265 11.53 -10.41 -16.77
CA TYR A 265 11.05 -10.83 -15.45
C TYR A 265 11.13 -9.72 -14.41
N GLN A 266 10.19 -9.77 -13.47
CA GLN A 266 10.05 -8.82 -12.38
C GLN A 266 9.97 -9.57 -11.04
N ALA A 267 10.74 -9.11 -10.05
CA ALA A 267 10.63 -9.57 -8.66
C ALA A 267 10.27 -8.42 -7.71
N GLY A 268 9.24 -8.61 -6.89
CA GLY A 268 8.74 -7.56 -5.99
C GLY A 268 9.67 -7.30 -4.81
N VAL A 269 10.04 -6.03 -4.60
CA VAL A 269 10.85 -5.57 -3.46
C VAL A 269 9.94 -5.18 -2.32
N LYS A 270 10.08 -5.86 -1.17
CA LYS A 270 9.36 -5.48 0.04
C LYS A 270 9.85 -4.11 0.55
N PRO A 271 8.99 -3.29 1.19
CA PRO A 271 9.36 -1.94 1.62
C PRO A 271 10.64 -1.87 2.47
N HIS A 272 10.77 -2.78 3.43
CA HIS A 272 11.94 -2.86 4.32
C HIS A 272 13.20 -3.40 3.62
N SER A 273 13.06 -4.10 2.49
CA SER A 273 14.20 -4.59 1.70
C SER A 273 14.81 -3.51 0.82
N ALA A 274 14.08 -2.41 0.56
CA ALA A 274 14.53 -1.35 -0.34
C ALA A 274 15.86 -0.69 0.11
N ARG A 275 16.12 -0.63 1.42
CA ARG A 275 17.37 -0.08 1.99
C ARG A 275 18.62 -0.89 1.64
N TYR A 276 18.48 -2.15 1.24
CA TYR A 276 19.58 -3.04 0.87
C TYR A 276 19.90 -3.04 -0.62
N LEU A 277 19.15 -2.26 -1.41
CA LEU A 277 19.49 -2.02 -2.81
C LEU A 277 20.83 -1.29 -2.91
N THR A 278 21.61 -1.55 -3.96
CA THR A 278 22.88 -0.86 -4.17
C THR A 278 22.66 0.65 -4.33
N PRO A 279 23.69 1.50 -4.08
CA PRO A 279 23.59 2.92 -4.36
C PRO A 279 23.12 3.22 -5.79
N THR A 280 23.65 2.51 -6.80
CA THR A 280 23.27 2.71 -8.21
C THR A 280 21.79 2.42 -8.44
N MET A 281 21.24 1.38 -7.81
CA MET A 281 19.82 1.04 -7.86
C MET A 281 18.95 2.07 -7.13
N LEU A 282 19.36 2.50 -5.94
CA LEU A 282 18.64 3.52 -5.14
C LEU A 282 18.51 4.84 -5.89
N LYS A 283 19.54 5.27 -6.62
CA LYS A 283 19.51 6.49 -7.42
C LYS A 283 18.51 6.43 -8.58
N GLN A 284 18.18 5.23 -9.09
CA GLN A 284 17.14 5.08 -10.13
C GLN A 284 15.73 5.46 -9.61
N LEU A 285 15.49 5.40 -8.29
CA LEU A 285 14.23 5.80 -7.65
C LEU A 285 13.87 7.27 -7.88
N GLN A 286 14.82 8.11 -8.32
CA GLN A 286 14.55 9.49 -8.69
C GLN A 286 13.37 9.59 -9.65
N SER A 287 13.23 8.67 -10.61
CA SER A 287 12.15 8.72 -11.61
C SER A 287 10.80 8.16 -11.11
N ALA A 288 10.76 7.48 -9.97
CA ALA A 288 9.54 6.88 -9.43
C ALA A 288 8.49 7.92 -8.97
N HIS A 289 8.89 9.18 -8.78
CA HIS A 289 7.98 10.25 -8.33
C HIS A 289 6.91 10.64 -9.39
N TYR A 290 7.03 10.15 -10.62
CA TYR A 290 6.06 10.36 -11.70
C TYR A 290 4.87 9.38 -11.68
N LEU A 291 4.91 8.36 -10.81
CA LEU A 291 3.92 7.26 -10.79
C LEU A 291 2.61 7.56 -10.09
N ASP A 292 2.58 8.61 -9.29
CA ASP A 292 1.44 9.00 -8.49
C ASP A 292 0.38 9.72 -9.34
N ASN A 293 -0.85 9.20 -9.30
CA ASN A 293 -2.01 9.78 -10.00
C ASN A 293 -3.20 9.94 -9.08
N THR A 294 -2.92 10.26 -7.82
CA THR A 294 -3.99 10.48 -6.86
C THR A 294 -4.68 11.80 -7.18
N SER A 295 -5.92 11.72 -7.66
CA SER A 295 -6.76 12.89 -7.89
C SER A 295 -7.39 13.36 -6.57
N TYR A 296 -6.83 14.43 -5.99
CA TYR A 296 -7.39 15.06 -4.78
C TYR A 296 -8.82 15.56 -4.99
N MET A 297 -9.11 16.10 -6.17
CA MET A 297 -10.47 16.51 -6.51
C MET A 297 -11.44 15.33 -6.48
N GLY A 298 -11.04 14.19 -7.06
CA GLY A 298 -11.82 12.96 -7.00
C GLY A 298 -12.10 12.52 -5.56
N MET A 299 -11.09 12.55 -4.69
CA MET A 299 -11.27 12.19 -3.28
C MET A 299 -12.21 13.15 -2.52
N CYS A 300 -12.13 14.45 -2.79
CA CYS A 300 -13.03 15.42 -2.15
C CYS A 300 -14.48 15.29 -2.63
N ILE A 301 -14.69 15.03 -3.92
CA ILE A 301 -16.02 14.67 -4.44
C ILE A 301 -16.53 13.41 -3.74
N THR A 302 -15.68 12.39 -3.58
CA THR A 302 -16.04 11.17 -2.86
C THR A 302 -16.43 11.45 -1.41
N PHE A 303 -15.68 12.28 -0.66
CA PHE A 303 -16.07 12.67 0.70
C PHE A 303 -17.43 13.40 0.74
N GLY A 304 -17.70 14.30 -0.21
CA GLY A 304 -19.00 14.96 -0.32
C GLY A 304 -20.14 13.96 -0.59
N GLN A 305 -19.94 13.03 -1.52
CA GLN A 305 -20.91 11.97 -1.82
C GLN A 305 -21.15 11.04 -0.62
N LEU A 306 -20.08 10.66 0.08
CA LEU A 306 -20.16 9.87 1.30
C LEU A 306 -20.98 10.59 2.36
N ALA A 307 -20.65 11.85 2.67
CA ALA A 307 -21.38 12.65 3.66
C ALA A 307 -22.86 12.82 3.31
N TYR A 308 -23.17 13.11 2.04
CA TYR A 308 -24.56 13.20 1.57
C TYR A 308 -25.32 11.89 1.76
N THR A 309 -24.71 10.75 1.38
CA THR A 309 -25.30 9.42 1.54
C THR A 309 -25.58 9.09 3.00
N ILE A 310 -24.72 9.51 3.95
CA ILE A 310 -24.97 9.33 5.39
C ILE A 310 -26.25 10.03 5.79
N ILE A 311 -26.35 11.33 5.47
CA ILE A 311 -27.45 12.18 5.93
C ILE A 311 -28.77 11.59 5.44
N GLU A 312 -28.86 11.26 4.15
CA GLU A 312 -30.04 10.64 3.55
C GLU A 312 -30.38 9.28 4.16
N CYS A 313 -29.40 8.40 4.39
CA CYS A 313 -29.65 7.08 4.97
C CYS A 313 -29.98 7.10 6.46
N VAL A 314 -29.44 8.06 7.21
CA VAL A 314 -29.74 8.23 8.63
C VAL A 314 -31.13 8.82 8.81
N ASP A 315 -31.52 9.77 7.97
CA ASP A 315 -32.83 10.43 8.03
C ASP A 315 -33.96 9.55 7.46
N ALA A 316 -33.65 8.59 6.57
CA ALA A 316 -34.64 7.66 6.05
C ALA A 316 -35.29 6.79 7.15
N ASP A 317 -36.61 6.59 7.07
CA ASP A 317 -37.33 5.68 7.97
C ASP A 317 -36.89 4.22 7.72
N GLY A 318 -36.41 3.53 8.76
CA GLY A 318 -35.94 2.16 8.65
C GLY A 318 -35.47 1.58 9.98
N ASP A 319 -35.37 0.25 10.05
CA ASP A 319 -34.84 -0.48 11.20
C ASP A 319 -33.42 -0.01 11.52
N LYS A 320 -33.15 0.25 12.81
CA LYS A 320 -31.84 0.74 13.27
C LYS A 320 -30.70 -0.21 12.88
N TRP A 321 -30.93 -1.52 12.88
CA TRP A 321 -29.92 -2.51 12.48
C TRP A 321 -29.62 -2.49 10.98
N ALA A 322 -30.57 -2.13 10.12
CA ALA A 322 -30.27 -1.90 8.71
C ALA A 322 -29.43 -0.63 8.51
N LYS A 323 -29.67 0.42 9.33
CA LYS A 323 -28.82 1.62 9.33
C LYS A 323 -27.38 1.35 9.80
N VAL A 324 -27.17 0.38 10.69
CA VAL A 324 -25.82 -0.07 11.11
C VAL A 324 -24.97 -0.49 9.92
N ILE A 325 -25.56 -1.22 8.95
CA ILE A 325 -24.86 -1.64 7.74
C ILE A 325 -24.29 -0.41 7.01
N MET A 326 -25.14 0.59 6.75
CA MET A 326 -24.75 1.82 6.05
C MET A 326 -23.65 2.58 6.80
N ILE A 327 -23.75 2.67 8.13
CA ILE A 327 -22.72 3.32 8.96
C ILE A 327 -21.38 2.57 8.86
N ILE A 328 -21.39 1.23 8.85
CA ILE A 328 -20.15 0.44 8.71
C ILE A 328 -19.50 0.65 7.34
N TYR A 329 -20.27 0.58 6.25
CA TYR A 329 -19.75 0.87 4.91
C TYR A 329 -19.22 2.29 4.78
N MET A 330 -19.86 3.23 5.47
CA MET A 330 -19.40 4.60 5.53
C MET A 330 -18.04 4.72 6.20
N ILE A 331 -17.88 4.15 7.39
CA ILE A 331 -16.60 4.14 8.11
C ILE A 331 -15.52 3.52 7.23
N MET A 332 -15.82 2.38 6.59
CA MET A 332 -14.92 1.75 5.64
C MET A 332 -14.50 2.72 4.52
N SER A 333 -15.43 3.39 3.85
CA SER A 333 -15.08 4.26 2.73
C SER A 333 -14.41 5.56 3.12
N VAL A 334 -14.76 6.15 4.26
CA VAL A 334 -14.04 7.29 4.81
C VAL A 334 -12.59 6.89 5.07
N LEU A 335 -12.36 5.73 5.69
CA LEU A 335 -11.01 5.24 5.96
C LEU A 335 -10.27 4.87 4.67
N GLN A 336 -10.91 4.20 3.71
CA GLN A 336 -10.31 3.86 2.42
C GLN A 336 -9.92 5.13 1.64
N THR A 337 -10.81 6.12 1.56
CA THR A 337 -10.52 7.42 0.91
C THR A 337 -9.40 8.16 1.65
N THR A 338 -9.41 8.16 2.98
CA THR A 338 -8.34 8.74 3.80
C THR A 338 -7.01 8.01 3.56
N SER A 339 -7.04 6.68 3.42
CA SER A 339 -5.84 5.89 3.15
C SER A 339 -5.25 6.20 1.77
N LEU A 340 -6.08 6.51 0.76
CA LEU A 340 -5.63 6.97 -0.55
C LEU A 340 -5.04 8.37 -0.50
N TRP A 341 -5.56 9.23 0.38
CA TRP A 341 -5.01 10.56 0.60
C TRP A 341 -3.66 10.52 1.32
N ILE A 342 -3.55 9.66 2.33
CA ILE A 342 -2.33 9.53 3.13
C ILE A 342 -1.26 8.78 2.33
N LEU A 343 -1.60 7.61 1.79
CA LEU A 343 -0.73 6.76 0.98
C LEU A 343 -1.29 6.68 -0.45
N HIS A 344 -0.66 7.40 -1.37
CA HIS A 344 -1.19 7.59 -2.72
C HIS A 344 -1.31 6.31 -3.55
N LYS A 345 -2.29 6.32 -4.47
CA LYS A 345 -2.43 5.28 -5.50
C LYS A 345 -1.41 5.51 -6.61
N GLN A 346 -0.83 4.42 -7.09
CA GLN A 346 0.04 4.43 -8.27
C GLN A 346 -0.69 3.90 -9.50
N ILE A 347 -0.32 4.43 -10.67
CA ILE A 347 -0.88 3.97 -11.95
C ILE A 347 -0.19 2.69 -12.42
N ALA A 348 1.10 2.58 -12.12
CA ALA A 348 1.99 1.53 -12.60
C ALA A 348 2.98 1.15 -11.50
N ALA A 349 3.52 -0.06 -11.59
CA ALA A 349 4.68 -0.47 -10.83
C ALA A 349 5.95 0.27 -11.31
N PHE A 350 6.92 0.42 -10.42
CA PHE A 350 8.26 0.90 -10.75
C PHE A 350 9.25 -0.26 -10.77
N SER A 351 9.97 -0.44 -11.87
CA SER A 351 11.04 -1.42 -11.99
C SER A 351 12.40 -0.75 -12.00
N ILE A 352 13.28 -1.21 -11.12
CA ILE A 352 14.71 -0.88 -11.09
C ILE A 352 15.46 -1.93 -11.89
N TYR A 353 16.42 -1.49 -12.70
CA TYR A 353 17.33 -2.39 -13.39
C TYR A 353 18.30 -3.04 -12.39
N TYR A 354 18.28 -4.38 -12.33
CA TYR A 354 19.22 -5.17 -11.56
C TYR A 354 20.43 -5.54 -12.44
N ASP A 355 21.49 -4.72 -12.36
CA ASP A 355 22.64 -4.82 -13.27
C ASP A 355 23.75 -5.76 -12.74
N LYS A 356 23.91 -5.87 -11.42
CA LYS A 356 25.00 -6.60 -10.79
C LYS A 356 24.52 -7.40 -9.58
N PRO A 357 25.09 -8.60 -9.34
CA PRO A 357 24.82 -9.35 -8.13
C PRO A 357 25.29 -8.53 -6.92
N ILE A 358 24.44 -8.47 -5.90
CA ILE A 358 24.79 -7.90 -4.60
C ILE A 358 25.52 -9.00 -3.82
N ASN A 359 26.84 -8.86 -3.65
CA ASN A 359 27.61 -9.84 -2.91
C ASN A 359 27.17 -9.84 -1.44
N TYR A 360 26.61 -10.98 -1.02
CA TYR A 360 26.09 -11.21 0.34
C TYR A 360 27.02 -12.11 1.17
N GLU A 361 28.24 -12.39 0.67
CA GLU A 361 29.25 -13.19 1.36
C GLU A 361 29.66 -12.53 2.68
N GLY A 362 29.15 -13.06 3.78
CA GLY A 362 29.53 -12.59 5.11
C GLY A 362 28.55 -12.95 6.23
N SER A 363 27.33 -13.43 5.91
CA SER A 363 26.27 -13.54 6.93
C SER A 363 26.36 -14.67 7.96
N GLU A 364 27.27 -15.62 7.80
CA GLU A 364 27.39 -16.75 8.73
C GLU A 364 28.28 -16.46 9.96
N ASN A 365 29.00 -15.34 9.99
CA ASN A 365 29.87 -14.94 11.11
C ASN A 365 29.27 -13.83 12.00
N TYR A 366 27.94 -13.72 12.04
CA TYR A 366 27.21 -12.55 12.57
C TYR A 366 27.14 -12.43 14.10
N ASP A 367 27.61 -13.42 14.85
CA ASP A 367 27.58 -13.39 16.33
C ASP A 367 28.75 -12.63 16.98
N LYS A 368 29.70 -12.08 16.20
CA LYS A 368 30.77 -11.25 16.76
C LYS A 368 30.44 -9.76 16.61
N PRO A 369 30.24 -9.00 17.72
CA PRO A 369 30.21 -7.55 17.65
C PRO A 369 31.54 -7.05 17.05
N ILE A 370 31.47 -6.27 15.98
CA ILE A 370 32.64 -5.52 15.49
C ILE A 370 32.94 -4.47 16.54
N ASN A 371 33.80 -4.83 17.50
CA ASN A 371 34.37 -3.88 18.43
C ASN A 371 35.29 -2.96 17.62
N TYR A 372 34.77 -1.81 17.19
CA TYR A 372 35.58 -0.64 16.89
C TYR A 372 36.16 -0.10 18.21
N ARG A 373 36.98 -0.91 18.87
CA ARG A 373 37.87 -0.41 19.91
C ARG A 373 39.02 0.23 19.17
N GLY A 374 39.24 1.52 19.41
CA GLY A 374 40.16 2.38 18.70
C GLY A 374 41.50 1.73 18.37
N SER A 375 42.00 2.07 17.19
CA SER A 375 43.24 1.62 16.57
C SER A 375 44.51 2.07 17.31
N GLU A 376 44.58 1.90 18.63
CA GLU A 376 45.77 2.26 19.43
C GLU A 376 46.70 1.08 19.73
N ASP A 377 46.42 -0.14 19.25
CA ASP A 377 47.22 -1.33 19.61
C ASP A 377 47.64 -2.22 18.41
N TYR A 378 47.80 -1.64 17.22
CA TYR A 378 48.30 -2.36 16.02
C TYR A 378 49.84 -2.45 15.92
N ASP A 379 50.57 -2.20 17.01
CA ASP A 379 52.04 -2.19 17.01
C ASP A 379 52.71 -3.36 17.76
N LYS A 380 51.96 -4.35 18.25
CA LYS A 380 52.53 -5.45 19.07
C LYS A 380 52.03 -6.86 18.80
N GLN A 381 51.81 -7.21 17.53
CA GLN A 381 51.71 -8.63 17.18
C GLN A 381 52.36 -8.91 15.83
N LYS A 382 53.66 -8.65 15.81
CA LYS A 382 54.61 -9.22 14.88
C LYS A 382 55.36 -10.28 15.70
N ASP A 383 55.17 -11.54 15.32
CA ASP A 383 55.98 -12.73 15.60
C ASP A 383 55.09 -13.93 15.96
N GLU A 384 55.34 -15.02 15.22
CA GLU A 384 54.89 -16.41 15.44
C GLU A 384 53.48 -16.78 14.92
N ASP A 385 53.35 -16.97 13.60
CA ASP A 385 53.26 -18.32 13.01
C ASP A 385 53.04 -18.24 11.48
N ASP A 386 54.12 -18.51 10.74
CA ASP A 386 54.13 -18.65 9.28
C ASP A 386 53.36 -19.89 8.83
N ILE A 387 52.05 -19.76 8.61
CA ILE A 387 51.36 -20.61 7.63
C ILE A 387 51.64 -20.01 6.26
N ILE A 388 52.65 -20.56 5.60
CA ILE A 388 52.98 -20.27 4.19
C ILE A 388 51.82 -20.76 3.31
N ILE A 389 50.83 -19.89 3.10
CA ILE A 389 49.93 -19.99 1.95
C ILE A 389 50.70 -19.40 0.78
N ASN A 390 51.24 -20.27 -0.08
CA ASN A 390 51.91 -19.88 -1.32
C ASN A 390 50.99 -18.97 -2.16
N PRO A 391 51.28 -17.66 -2.29
CA PRO A 391 50.45 -16.72 -3.06
C PRO A 391 50.82 -16.70 -4.55
N MET A 392 51.56 -17.69 -5.04
CA MET A 392 52.05 -17.77 -6.42
C MET A 392 51.34 -18.81 -7.29
N GLY A 393 50.25 -19.40 -6.80
CA GLY A 393 49.33 -20.18 -7.62
C GLY A 393 48.33 -19.27 -8.31
N ASP A 394 48.67 -18.85 -9.53
CA ASP A 394 47.79 -18.32 -10.60
C ASP A 394 46.35 -17.94 -10.18
N SER A 395 46.19 -16.89 -9.37
CA SER A 395 44.87 -16.40 -8.95
C SER A 395 44.02 -15.93 -10.13
N SER A 396 44.67 -15.65 -11.27
CA SER A 396 44.02 -15.38 -12.56
C SER A 396 43.19 -16.56 -13.05
N SER A 397 43.63 -17.81 -12.86
CA SER A 397 42.89 -18.97 -13.36
C SER A 397 41.68 -19.32 -12.50
N LEU A 398 41.73 -19.02 -11.19
CA LEU A 398 40.56 -19.16 -10.32
C LEU A 398 39.52 -18.07 -10.63
N PHE A 399 39.98 -16.84 -10.85
CA PHE A 399 39.11 -15.73 -11.22
C PHE A 399 38.47 -15.94 -12.61
N GLU A 400 39.22 -16.48 -13.59
CA GLU A 400 38.68 -16.89 -14.90
C GLU A 400 37.77 -18.13 -14.85
N GLN A 401 37.91 -19.02 -13.86
CA GLN A 401 36.96 -20.12 -13.65
C GLN A 401 35.69 -19.69 -12.90
N ILE A 402 35.76 -18.64 -12.08
CA ILE A 402 34.61 -18.09 -11.34
C ILE A 402 33.83 -17.08 -12.21
N MET A 403 34.50 -16.34 -13.08
CA MET A 403 33.88 -15.33 -13.97
C MET A 403 32.73 -15.83 -14.86
N PRO A 404 32.76 -17.06 -15.43
CA PRO A 404 31.62 -17.61 -16.17
C PRO A 404 30.40 -17.85 -15.28
N ARG A 405 30.59 -18.08 -13.97
CA ARG A 405 29.51 -18.23 -12.97
C ARG A 405 29.04 -16.90 -12.39
N LEU A 406 29.81 -15.81 -12.54
CA LEU A 406 29.41 -14.45 -12.17
C LEU A 406 28.34 -13.85 -13.09
N ASN A 407 28.04 -14.49 -14.22
CA ASN A 407 26.91 -14.13 -15.08
C ASN A 407 25.57 -14.67 -14.57
N ASP A 408 25.58 -15.62 -13.62
CA ASP A 408 24.36 -16.11 -13.00
C ASP A 408 23.97 -15.13 -11.88
N ILE A 409 23.12 -14.17 -12.24
CA ILE A 409 22.59 -13.16 -11.33
C ILE A 409 21.74 -13.81 -10.22
N LEU A 410 21.15 -14.98 -10.52
CA LEU A 410 20.34 -15.78 -9.62
C LEU A 410 21.10 -17.05 -9.21
N TYR A 411 21.76 -16.99 -8.05
CA TYR A 411 22.35 -18.17 -7.39
C TYR A 411 21.80 -18.30 -5.96
N GLU A 412 21.87 -19.50 -5.39
CA GLU A 412 21.34 -19.80 -4.06
C GLU A 412 21.91 -18.83 -3.01
N ASN A 413 21.02 -18.26 -2.19
CA ASN A 413 21.32 -17.26 -1.15
C ASN A 413 21.81 -15.89 -1.66
N SER A 414 21.84 -15.67 -2.98
CA SER A 414 22.02 -14.32 -3.53
C SER A 414 20.92 -13.37 -3.05
N PHE A 415 21.19 -12.07 -3.08
CA PHE A 415 20.17 -11.07 -2.78
C PHE A 415 18.92 -11.27 -3.66
N LEU A 416 19.12 -11.50 -4.96
CA LEU A 416 18.02 -11.70 -5.89
C LEU A 416 17.23 -12.96 -5.55
N ASP A 417 17.89 -14.08 -5.25
CA ASP A 417 17.25 -15.33 -4.83
C ASP A 417 16.38 -15.12 -3.59
N LYS A 418 16.88 -14.40 -2.57
CA LYS A 418 16.09 -14.08 -1.37
C LYS A 418 14.89 -13.18 -1.68
N ILE A 419 15.03 -12.22 -2.60
CA ILE A 419 13.90 -11.38 -3.04
C ILE A 419 12.86 -12.21 -3.80
N VAL A 420 13.29 -13.07 -4.72
CA VAL A 420 12.42 -13.97 -5.51
C VAL A 420 11.68 -14.94 -4.59
N LYS A 421 12.37 -15.56 -3.63
CA LYS A 421 11.78 -16.44 -2.62
C LYS A 421 10.96 -15.70 -1.55
N GLN A 422 10.98 -14.36 -1.57
CA GLN A 422 10.35 -13.50 -0.57
C GLN A 422 10.84 -13.79 0.87
N GLU A 423 12.09 -14.21 1.01
CA GLU A 423 12.72 -14.48 2.29
C GLU A 423 13.13 -13.19 3.00
N ALA A 424 13.31 -13.26 4.32
CA ALA A 424 13.88 -12.15 5.06
C ALA A 424 15.38 -12.09 4.77
N LEU A 425 15.87 -10.93 4.32
CA LEU A 425 17.31 -10.73 4.09
C LEU A 425 18.09 -10.91 5.40
N TYR A 426 17.60 -10.30 6.49
CA TYR A 426 18.19 -10.38 7.83
C TYR A 426 17.17 -10.87 8.85
N PRO A 427 17.37 -12.06 9.45
CA PRO A 427 16.47 -12.58 10.47
C PRO A 427 16.55 -11.83 11.81
N ASP A 428 17.58 -11.00 12.06
CA ASP A 428 17.82 -10.44 13.42
C ASP A 428 18.27 -8.97 13.49
N ASN A 429 17.99 -8.17 12.47
CA ASN A 429 18.44 -6.77 12.40
C ASN A 429 17.72 -5.79 13.37
N GLY A 430 16.98 -6.25 14.39
CA GLY A 430 16.13 -5.40 15.23
C GLY A 430 14.89 -4.82 14.52
N TYR A 431 14.84 -4.93 13.18
CA TYR A 431 13.70 -4.58 12.33
C TYR A 431 12.80 -5.80 12.02
N LYS A 432 12.97 -6.93 12.74
CA LYS A 432 11.96 -8.02 12.88
C LYS A 432 10.54 -7.45 13.06
N THR A 433 10.49 -6.29 13.69
CA THR A 433 9.30 -5.45 13.83
C THR A 433 8.53 -5.21 12.55
N PHE A 434 9.06 -5.13 11.33
CA PHE A 434 8.20 -4.84 10.16
C PHE A 434 7.29 -6.01 9.77
N THR A 435 7.82 -7.23 9.68
CA THR A 435 7.02 -8.41 9.33
C THR A 435 6.03 -8.70 10.45
N GLU A 436 6.50 -8.65 11.70
CA GLU A 436 5.65 -8.74 12.88
C GLU A 436 4.60 -7.61 12.90
N HIS A 437 4.97 -6.38 12.58
CA HIS A 437 4.07 -5.22 12.52
C HIS A 437 3.08 -5.35 11.37
N LYS A 438 3.43 -5.96 10.23
CA LYS A 438 2.45 -6.23 9.17
C LYS A 438 1.42 -7.28 9.62
N TYR A 439 1.86 -8.33 10.31
CA TYR A 439 0.94 -9.32 10.89
C TYR A 439 0.08 -8.73 12.01
N TRP A 440 0.69 -7.99 12.94
CA TRP A 440 0.00 -7.30 14.02
C TRP A 440 -0.93 -6.23 13.49
N ALA A 441 -0.51 -5.43 12.51
CA ALA A 441 -1.37 -4.46 11.85
C ALA A 441 -2.53 -5.18 11.17
N TYR A 442 -2.30 -6.28 10.44
CA TYR A 442 -3.39 -7.04 9.83
C TYR A 442 -4.38 -7.56 10.88
N MET A 443 -3.89 -8.17 11.96
CA MET A 443 -4.71 -8.69 13.07
C MET A 443 -5.46 -7.57 13.81
N LEU A 444 -4.75 -6.52 14.23
CA LEU A 444 -5.31 -5.34 14.88
C LEU A 444 -6.35 -4.65 13.99
N SER A 445 -6.13 -4.66 12.68
CA SER A 445 -7.02 -4.03 11.72
C SER A 445 -8.27 -4.88 11.45
N GLY A 446 -8.14 -6.20 11.39
CA GLY A 446 -9.27 -7.13 11.28
C GLY A 446 -10.13 -7.14 12.54
N PHE A 447 -9.50 -7.30 13.72
CA PHE A 447 -10.19 -7.19 15.00
C PHE A 447 -10.72 -5.79 15.25
N GLY A 448 -9.95 -4.75 14.91
CA GLY A 448 -10.36 -3.35 15.04
C GLY A 448 -11.59 -3.04 14.19
N GLY A 449 -11.62 -3.47 12.93
CA GLY A 449 -12.80 -3.34 12.07
C GLY A 449 -14.03 -4.04 12.64
N LEU A 450 -13.86 -5.25 13.19
CA LEU A 450 -14.92 -5.99 13.86
C LEU A 450 -15.39 -5.31 15.16
N THR A 451 -14.46 -4.85 16.00
CA THR A 451 -14.76 -4.11 17.24
C THR A 451 -15.53 -2.83 16.93
N VAL A 452 -15.06 -2.01 15.98
CA VAL A 452 -15.75 -0.79 15.56
C VAL A 452 -17.17 -1.11 15.07
N SER A 453 -17.33 -2.16 14.27
CA SER A 453 -18.66 -2.58 13.77
C SER A 453 -19.61 -3.02 14.88
N LEU A 454 -19.11 -3.77 15.87
CA LEU A 454 -19.89 -4.17 17.04
C LEU A 454 -20.25 -2.98 17.94
N LEU A 455 -19.36 -1.99 18.08
CA LEU A 455 -19.64 -0.76 18.82
C LEU A 455 -20.76 0.06 18.17
N VAL A 456 -20.81 0.11 16.83
CA VAL A 456 -21.94 0.73 16.11
C VAL A 456 -23.27 0.02 16.44
N GLY A 457 -23.25 -1.29 16.65
CA GLY A 457 -24.42 -2.06 17.09
C GLY A 457 -25.01 -1.59 18.45
N ILE A 458 -24.22 -0.95 19.33
CA ILE A 458 -24.73 -0.41 20.60
C ILE A 458 -25.80 0.66 20.34
N TRP A 459 -25.59 1.49 19.31
CA TRP A 459 -26.54 2.53 18.91
C TRP A 459 -27.86 1.94 18.38
N ALA A 460 -27.81 0.77 17.74
CA ALA A 460 -29.00 0.08 17.23
C ALA A 460 -29.78 -0.72 18.29
N ASP A 461 -29.31 -0.71 19.53
CA ASP A 461 -29.87 -1.45 20.66
C ASP A 461 -29.87 -2.98 20.47
N TYR A 462 -28.92 -3.64 21.13
CA TYR A 462 -28.81 -5.11 21.17
C TYR A 462 -30.01 -5.82 21.81
N LYS A 463 -30.92 -5.10 22.48
CA LYS A 463 -32.14 -5.64 23.08
C LYS A 463 -33.32 -5.71 22.10
N ALA A 464 -33.18 -5.23 20.87
CA ALA A 464 -34.26 -5.24 19.89
C ALA A 464 -34.74 -6.66 19.53
N HIS A 465 -33.83 -7.64 19.52
CA HIS A 465 -34.06 -9.04 19.16
C HIS A 465 -34.77 -9.25 17.81
N SER A 466 -34.56 -8.35 16.85
CA SER A 466 -35.15 -8.44 15.51
C SER A 466 -34.42 -9.47 14.64
N THR A 467 -35.09 -10.00 13.61
CA THR A 467 -34.44 -10.84 12.59
C THR A 467 -33.27 -10.10 11.92
N THR A 468 -33.49 -8.83 11.56
CA THR A 468 -32.47 -7.93 10.99
C THR A 468 -31.22 -7.86 11.88
N GLN A 469 -31.38 -7.76 13.20
CA GLN A 469 -30.25 -7.77 14.14
C GLN A 469 -29.40 -9.03 13.98
N TRP A 470 -30.02 -10.21 13.98
CA TRP A 470 -29.27 -11.47 13.89
C TRP A 470 -28.57 -11.63 12.54
N ILE A 471 -29.21 -11.22 11.45
CA ILE A 471 -28.58 -11.25 10.11
C ILE A 471 -27.36 -10.32 10.08
N VAL A 472 -27.48 -9.10 10.61
CA VAL A 472 -26.38 -8.12 10.66
C VAL A 472 -25.24 -8.61 11.55
N LEU A 473 -25.53 -9.21 12.71
CA LEU A 473 -24.50 -9.75 13.60
C LEU A 473 -23.79 -10.95 12.99
N ALA A 474 -24.53 -11.86 12.34
CA ALA A 474 -23.93 -12.97 11.61
C ALA A 474 -22.99 -12.47 10.50
N TRP A 475 -23.40 -11.42 9.78
CA TRP A 475 -22.58 -10.78 8.78
C TRP A 475 -21.31 -10.14 9.38
N ILE A 476 -21.40 -9.34 10.44
CA ILE A 476 -20.25 -8.70 11.11
C ILE A 476 -19.23 -9.73 11.61
N LEU A 477 -19.69 -10.88 12.11
CA LEU A 477 -18.85 -11.94 12.68
C LEU A 477 -18.29 -12.91 11.62
N SER A 478 -18.89 -12.97 10.43
CA SER A 478 -18.46 -13.87 9.35
C SER A 478 -16.97 -13.79 8.93
N PRO A 479 -16.27 -12.63 8.99
CA PRO A 479 -14.83 -12.57 8.71
C PRO A 479 -13.97 -13.42 9.67
N LEU A 480 -14.43 -13.71 10.89
CA LEU A 480 -13.69 -14.57 11.82
C LEU A 480 -13.52 -15.98 11.24
N LEU A 481 -14.55 -16.48 10.55
CA LEU A 481 -14.51 -17.79 9.92
C LEU A 481 -13.53 -17.78 8.73
N LEU A 482 -13.45 -16.67 7.98
CA LEU A 482 -12.42 -16.49 6.95
C LEU A 482 -11.00 -16.48 7.52
N ILE A 483 -10.78 -15.80 8.66
CA ILE A 483 -9.47 -15.78 9.32
C ILE A 483 -9.06 -17.21 9.71
N ILE A 484 -9.97 -17.98 10.31
CA ILE A 484 -9.72 -19.38 10.68
C ILE A 484 -9.38 -20.22 9.44
N LEU A 485 -10.16 -20.10 8.35
CA LEU A 485 -9.88 -20.81 7.10
C LEU A 485 -8.55 -20.42 6.48
N THR A 486 -8.17 -19.15 6.54
CA THR A 486 -6.89 -18.66 6.01
C THR A 486 -5.71 -19.20 6.83
N ILE A 487 -5.85 -19.29 8.16
CA ILE A 487 -4.84 -19.90 9.03
C ILE A 487 -4.72 -21.40 8.73
N LEU A 488 -5.85 -22.11 8.62
CA LEU A 488 -5.86 -23.53 8.26
C LEU A 488 -5.23 -23.77 6.89
N GLN A 489 -5.48 -22.89 5.92
CA GLN A 489 -4.86 -22.96 4.60
C GLN A 489 -3.33 -22.85 4.72
N LYS A 490 -2.80 -21.89 5.48
CA LYS A 490 -1.34 -21.77 5.72
C LYS A 490 -0.72 -23.01 6.37
N VAL A 491 -1.42 -23.64 7.30
CA VAL A 491 -0.94 -24.86 7.98
C VAL A 491 -0.98 -26.08 7.05
N THR A 492 -1.93 -26.14 6.11
CA THR A 492 -2.14 -27.28 5.21
C THR A 492 -1.46 -27.16 3.84
N ILE A 493 -0.90 -25.97 3.51
CA ILE A 493 -0.28 -25.64 2.20
C ILE A 493 0.94 -26.50 1.85
N THR A 494 1.52 -27.26 2.78
CA THR A 494 2.68 -28.12 2.49
C THR A 494 2.38 -29.18 1.41
N GLU A 495 1.12 -29.48 1.13
CA GLU A 495 0.71 -30.26 -0.04
C GLU A 495 -0.33 -29.47 -0.84
N LYS A 496 -0.02 -29.10 -2.10
CA LYS A 496 -0.94 -28.45 -3.07
C LYS A 496 -2.08 -29.43 -3.48
N GLY A 497 -2.89 -29.88 -2.51
CA GLY A 497 -3.90 -30.92 -2.67
C GLY A 497 -5.34 -30.39 -2.63
N ILE A 498 -6.29 -31.34 -2.61
CA ILE A 498 -7.74 -31.11 -2.62
C ILE A 498 -8.19 -30.14 -1.51
N LEU A 499 -7.53 -30.17 -0.35
CA LEU A 499 -7.84 -29.29 0.78
C LEU A 499 -7.67 -27.80 0.47
N TYR A 500 -6.63 -27.44 -0.31
CA TYR A 500 -6.42 -26.06 -0.76
C TYR A 500 -7.56 -25.62 -1.69
N SER A 501 -7.94 -26.47 -2.65
CA SER A 501 -9.05 -26.15 -3.55
C SER A 501 -10.36 -26.01 -2.78
N LEU A 502 -10.64 -26.90 -1.83
CA LEU A 502 -11.84 -26.82 -0.99
C LEU A 502 -11.87 -25.55 -0.15
N SER A 503 -10.76 -25.15 0.48
CA SER A 503 -10.71 -23.93 1.29
C SER A 503 -10.99 -22.68 0.44
N VAL A 504 -10.46 -22.61 -0.77
CA VAL A 504 -10.78 -21.55 -1.74
C VAL A 504 -12.27 -21.51 -2.07
N TYR A 505 -12.89 -22.66 -2.35
CA TYR A 505 -14.35 -22.73 -2.59
C TYR A 505 -15.17 -22.29 -1.37
N PHE A 506 -14.75 -22.68 -0.16
CA PHE A 506 -15.40 -22.25 1.09
C PHE A 506 -15.32 -20.72 1.26
N ILE A 507 -14.17 -20.10 0.98
CA ILE A 507 -14.02 -18.64 1.04
C ILE A 507 -15.04 -17.95 0.12
N TYR A 508 -15.22 -18.43 -1.12
CA TYR A 508 -16.23 -17.90 -2.03
C TYR A 508 -17.66 -18.11 -1.53
N LEU A 509 -17.97 -19.28 -0.99
CA LEU A 509 -19.30 -19.60 -0.47
C LEU A 509 -19.69 -18.68 0.70
N ILE A 510 -18.76 -18.47 1.65
CA ILE A 510 -18.98 -17.55 2.78
C ILE A 510 -19.12 -16.13 2.24
N GLY A 511 -18.35 -15.78 1.20
CA GLY A 511 -18.47 -14.49 0.50
C GLY A 511 -19.89 -14.22 -0.01
N ILE A 512 -20.45 -15.19 -0.73
CA ILE A 512 -21.81 -15.12 -1.26
C ILE A 512 -22.84 -15.06 -0.12
N ALA A 513 -22.66 -15.85 0.93
CA ALA A 513 -23.52 -15.84 2.10
C ALA A 513 -23.49 -14.46 2.81
N GLY A 514 -22.32 -13.86 2.97
CA GLY A 514 -22.15 -12.53 3.54
C GLY A 514 -22.86 -11.45 2.73
N ALA A 515 -22.72 -11.48 1.40
CA ALA A 515 -23.43 -10.57 0.50
C ALA A 515 -24.96 -10.74 0.62
N ALA A 516 -25.43 -11.99 0.66
CA ALA A 516 -26.84 -12.31 0.84
C ALA A 516 -27.38 -11.78 2.18
N CYS A 517 -26.63 -11.90 3.28
CA CYS A 517 -27.00 -11.35 4.58
C CYS A 517 -27.15 -9.82 4.52
N VAL A 518 -26.21 -9.10 3.89
CA VAL A 518 -26.29 -7.64 3.73
C VAL A 518 -27.54 -7.23 2.97
N LEU A 519 -27.79 -7.87 1.83
CA LEU A 519 -28.96 -7.57 1.00
C LEU A 519 -30.26 -7.91 1.72
N ALA A 520 -30.33 -9.08 2.38
CA ALA A 520 -31.50 -9.51 3.13
C ALA A 520 -31.82 -8.55 4.29
N ALA A 521 -30.82 -8.20 5.11
CA ALA A 521 -31.01 -7.27 6.22
C ALA A 521 -31.39 -5.86 5.74
N THR A 522 -30.84 -5.42 4.61
CA THR A 522 -31.22 -4.14 3.99
C THR A 522 -32.69 -4.17 3.55
N VAL A 523 -33.10 -5.19 2.79
CA VAL A 523 -34.47 -5.30 2.30
C VAL A 523 -35.46 -5.44 3.45
N GLU A 524 -35.16 -6.30 4.43
CA GLU A 524 -36.03 -6.53 5.58
C GLU A 524 -36.14 -5.27 6.46
N GLY A 525 -35.03 -4.59 6.73
CA GLY A 525 -35.03 -3.42 7.61
C GLY A 525 -35.67 -2.16 7.01
N TYR A 526 -35.75 -2.06 5.68
CA TYR A 526 -36.45 -0.97 4.99
C TYR A 526 -37.80 -1.37 4.41
N SER A 527 -38.23 -2.62 4.61
CA SER A 527 -39.60 -3.03 4.28
C SER A 527 -40.56 -2.35 5.25
N ILE A 528 -41.37 -1.43 4.74
CA ILE A 528 -42.40 -0.74 5.52
C ILE A 528 -43.34 -1.80 6.09
N LYS A 529 -43.35 -1.95 7.42
CA LYS A 529 -44.35 -2.77 8.09
C LYS A 529 -45.69 -2.07 7.87
N THR A 530 -46.54 -2.66 7.03
CA THR A 530 -47.95 -2.29 6.98
C THR A 530 -48.56 -2.71 8.32
N GLU A 531 -48.74 -1.73 9.21
CA GLU A 531 -49.51 -1.91 10.45
C GLU A 531 -50.98 -2.25 10.15
#